data_AF-A0A2A2GFM3-F1
#
_entry.id   AF-A0A2A2GFM3-F1
#
_cell.length_a   1.000
_cell.length_b   1.000
_cell.length_c   1.000
_cell.angle_alpha   90.00
_cell.angle_beta   90.00
_cell.angle_gamma   90.00
#
_symmetry.space_group_name_H-M   'P 1'
#
loop_
_entity.id
_entity.type
_entity.pdbx_description
1 polymer ?
#
loop_
_entity_poly.entity_id
_entity_poly.type
_entity_poly.pdbx_seq_one_letter_code
_entity_poly.pdbx_strand_id
1 'polypeptide(L)'
;MLYELSRWIHILSNLIWLCAFVGSLLYGIRIYRTKKSSSTDNLIQTERLLAKWGTIVGAGGIIVSGWALSSIAQGPQWGWFDIQLYPWLALKQLLFVIILVFIVIDLNRSKELNKRLQAGDFVGKQSVEKWSAAYRYTVAVYILVVISTLLGWYKPGLTTFG
;
A
#
# COMPACT_ATOMS: atom_id res chain seq x y z
N MET A 1 -20.78 -11.82 14.12
CA MET A 1 -21.15 -10.84 13.08
C MET A 1 -20.09 -9.75 12.91
N LEU A 2 -19.73 -9.01 13.97
CA LEU A 2 -18.69 -7.95 13.91
C LEU A 2 -17.33 -8.48 13.44
N TYR A 3 -16.87 -9.60 14.00
CA TYR A 3 -15.60 -10.24 13.61
C TYR A 3 -15.54 -10.56 12.11
N GLU A 4 -16.60 -11.17 11.57
CA GLU A 4 -16.71 -11.52 10.15
C GLU A 4 -16.70 -10.28 9.25
N LEU A 5 -17.41 -9.22 9.64
CA LEU A 5 -17.39 -7.95 8.94
C LEU A 5 -15.97 -7.34 8.91
N SER A 6 -15.30 -7.28 10.07
CA SER A 6 -13.92 -6.77 10.16
C SER A 6 -12.96 -7.60 9.30
N ARG A 7 -13.11 -8.93 9.27
CA ARG A 7 -12.33 -9.82 8.41
C ARG A 7 -12.50 -9.47 6.93
N TRP A 8 -13.73 -9.30 6.46
CA TRP A 8 -14.00 -8.93 5.07
C TRP A 8 -13.47 -7.54 4.72
N ILE A 9 -13.65 -6.55 5.60
CA ILE A 9 -13.06 -5.21 5.42
C ILE A 9 -11.54 -5.32 5.28
N HIS A 10 -10.89 -6.13 6.11
CA HIS A 10 -9.44 -6.32 6.05
C HIS A 10 -8.98 -6.88 4.70
N ILE A 11 -9.64 -7.96 4.23
CA ILE A 11 -9.33 -8.60 2.95
C ILE A 11 -9.56 -7.63 1.79
N LEU A 12 -10.71 -6.96 1.75
CA LEU A 12 -11.04 -6.00 0.70
C LEU A 12 -10.08 -4.82 0.68
N SER A 13 -9.67 -4.32 1.84
CA SER A 13 -8.70 -3.24 1.95
C SER A 13 -7.34 -3.65 1.38
N ASN A 14 -6.92 -4.89 1.65
CA ASN A 14 -5.69 -5.43 1.07
C ASN A 14 -5.78 -5.57 -0.45
N LEU A 15 -6.92 -6.05 -0.98
CA LEU A 15 -7.17 -6.13 -2.42
C LEU A 15 -7.16 -4.76 -3.09
N ILE A 16 -7.82 -3.75 -2.50
CA ILE A 16 -7.79 -2.37 -2.99
C ILE A 16 -6.35 -1.86 -3.05
N TRP A 17 -5.54 -2.15 -2.03
CA TRP A 17 -4.15 -1.71 -2.01
C TRP A 17 -3.31 -2.36 -3.11
N LEU A 18 -3.51 -3.66 -3.36
CA LEU A 18 -2.86 -4.39 -4.46
C LEU A 18 -3.32 -3.90 -5.83
N CYS A 19 -4.61 -3.62 -6.01
CA CYS A 19 -5.12 -3.03 -7.26
C CYS A 19 -4.51 -1.64 -7.51
N ALA A 20 -4.36 -0.82 -6.47
CA ALA A 20 -3.70 0.47 -6.57
C ALA A 20 -2.22 0.34 -6.94
N PHE A 21 -1.53 -0.70 -6.45
CA PHE A 21 -0.17 -1.01 -6.88
C PHE A 21 -0.11 -1.32 -8.37
N VAL A 22 -0.95 -2.23 -8.85
CA VAL A 22 -0.99 -2.60 -10.27
C VAL A 22 -1.27 -1.38 -11.13
N GLY A 23 -2.25 -0.56 -10.76
CA GLY A 23 -2.54 0.68 -11.47
C GLY A 23 -1.35 1.66 -11.47
N SER A 24 -0.70 1.86 -10.32
CA SER A 24 0.50 2.71 -10.21
C SER A 24 1.64 2.21 -11.10
N LEU A 25 1.86 0.89 -11.19
CA LEU A 25 2.83 0.28 -12.10
C LEU A 25 2.49 0.55 -13.58
N LEU A 26 1.23 0.36 -13.98
CA LEU A 26 0.78 0.60 -15.35
C LEU A 26 0.99 2.06 -15.75
N TYR A 27 0.64 3.01 -14.88
CA TYR A 27 0.90 4.42 -15.10
C TYR A 27 2.40 4.74 -15.11
N GLY A 28 3.19 4.14 -14.22
CA GLY A 28 4.65 4.31 -14.20
C GLY A 28 5.33 3.87 -15.50
N ILE A 29 4.89 2.74 -16.06
CA ILE A 29 5.35 2.28 -17.38
C ILE A 29 4.96 3.29 -18.47
N ARG A 30 3.72 3.81 -18.43
CA ARG A 30 3.23 4.79 -19.40
C ARG A 30 4.02 6.10 -19.34
N ILE A 31 4.24 6.65 -18.14
CA ILE A 31 5.03 7.87 -17.91
C ILE A 31 6.46 7.68 -18.43
N TYR A 32 7.07 6.52 -18.15
CA TYR A 32 8.43 6.21 -18.63
C TYR A 32 8.52 6.13 -20.16
N ARG A 33 7.46 5.69 -20.85
CA ARG A 33 7.42 5.64 -22.32
C ARG A 33 7.12 6.99 -22.95
N THR A 34 6.37 7.86 -22.28
CA THR A 34 5.84 9.12 -22.84
C THR A 34 6.70 10.36 -22.54
N LYS A 35 7.85 10.21 -21.85
CA LYS A 35 8.83 11.20 -21.33
C LYS A 35 9.04 12.58 -22.02
N LYS A 36 8.53 12.82 -23.23
CA LYS A 36 8.69 14.06 -24.02
C LYS A 36 7.37 14.81 -24.32
N SER A 37 6.22 14.36 -23.83
CA SER A 37 4.92 14.99 -24.11
C SER A 37 4.47 15.92 -22.98
N SER A 38 3.81 17.04 -23.32
CA SER A 38 3.08 17.90 -22.37
C SER A 38 1.98 17.15 -21.61
N SER A 39 1.50 16.02 -22.13
CA SER A 39 0.54 15.14 -21.44
C SER A 39 1.14 14.33 -20.29
N THR A 40 2.47 14.37 -20.10
CA THR A 40 3.15 13.58 -19.06
C THR A 40 2.81 14.05 -17.65
N ASP A 41 2.62 15.35 -17.45
CA ASP A 41 2.29 15.90 -16.12
C ASP A 41 0.91 15.44 -15.65
N ASN A 42 -0.08 15.35 -16.54
CA ASN A 42 -1.41 14.80 -16.24
C ASN A 42 -1.33 13.32 -15.85
N LEU A 43 -0.47 12.54 -16.51
CA LEU A 43 -0.25 11.13 -16.18
C LEU A 43 0.40 11.00 -14.79
N ILE A 44 1.39 11.84 -14.48
CA ILE A 44 2.03 11.88 -13.15
C ILE A 44 1.00 12.23 -12.08
N GLN A 45 0.19 13.26 -12.28
CA GLN A 45 -0.84 13.66 -11.31
C GLN A 45 -1.86 12.54 -11.08
N THR A 46 -2.32 11.88 -12.14
CA THR A 46 -3.27 10.77 -12.05
C THR A 46 -2.68 9.59 -11.29
N GLU A 47 -1.43 9.24 -11.58
CA GLU A 47 -0.72 8.17 -10.90
C GLU A 47 -0.53 8.47 -9.40
N ARG A 48 -0.13 9.70 -9.06
CA ARG A 48 0.00 10.15 -7.66
C ARG A 48 -1.34 10.13 -6.91
N LEU A 49 -2.43 10.52 -7.57
CA LEU A 49 -3.78 10.47 -7.02
C LEU A 49 -4.19 9.03 -6.71
N LEU A 50 -3.98 8.12 -7.67
CA LEU A 50 -4.28 6.70 -7.51
C LEU A 50 -3.47 6.09 -6.36
N ALA A 51 -2.16 6.33 -6.32
CA ALA A 51 -1.28 5.81 -5.28
C ALA A 51 -1.66 6.34 -3.89
N LYS A 52 -1.98 7.64 -3.79
CA LYS A 52 -2.43 8.26 -2.54
C LYS A 52 -3.73 7.64 -2.04
N TRP A 53 -4.77 7.59 -2.88
CA TRP A 53 -6.07 7.07 -2.46
C TRP A 53 -6.03 5.57 -2.17
N GLY A 54 -5.33 4.81 -3.01
CA GLY A 54 -5.13 3.39 -2.79
C GLY A 54 -4.41 3.10 -1.47
N THR A 55 -3.39 3.89 -1.15
CA THR A 55 -2.67 3.77 0.13
C THR A 55 -3.53 4.18 1.32
N ILE A 56 -4.26 5.30 1.25
CA ILE A 56 -5.11 5.75 2.35
C ILE A 56 -6.24 4.76 2.63
N VAL A 57 -6.96 4.32 1.59
CA VAL A 57 -8.08 3.39 1.73
C VAL A 57 -7.58 2.00 2.14
N GLY A 58 -6.53 1.51 1.47
CA GLY A 58 -5.95 0.19 1.75
C GLY A 58 -5.32 0.11 3.14
N ALA A 59 -4.39 1.00 3.46
CA ALA A 59 -3.73 1.00 4.76
C ALA A 59 -4.71 1.36 5.89
N GLY A 60 -5.56 2.38 5.70
CA GLY A 60 -6.55 2.78 6.70
C GLY A 60 -7.52 1.65 7.03
N GLY A 61 -8.04 0.97 6.01
CA GLY A 61 -8.92 -0.19 6.20
C GLY A 61 -8.22 -1.34 6.91
N ILE A 62 -6.97 -1.65 6.58
CA ILE A 62 -6.15 -2.67 7.27
C ILE A 62 -5.91 -2.31 8.73
N ILE A 63 -5.57 -1.05 9.04
CA ILE A 63 -5.34 -0.60 10.42
C ILE A 63 -6.61 -0.74 11.24
N VAL A 64 -7.73 -0.16 10.77
CA VAL A 64 -8.99 -0.13 11.51
C VAL A 64 -9.53 -1.55 11.71
N SER A 65 -9.57 -2.35 10.65
CA SER A 65 -10.03 -3.74 10.75
C SER A 65 -9.08 -4.64 11.53
N GLY A 66 -7.77 -4.45 11.39
CA GLY A 66 -6.75 -5.18 12.15
C GLY A 66 -6.85 -4.91 13.64
N TRP A 67 -7.04 -3.64 14.02
CA TRP A 67 -7.27 -3.24 15.41
C TRP A 67 -8.59 -3.82 15.96
N ALA A 68 -9.67 -3.76 15.18
CA ALA A 68 -10.94 -4.38 15.58
C ALA A 68 -10.77 -5.89 15.81
N LEU A 69 -10.10 -6.60 14.89
CA LEU A 69 -9.86 -8.04 14.99
C LEU A 69 -8.98 -8.42 16.19
N SER A 70 -7.97 -7.61 16.55
CA SER A 70 -7.13 -7.88 17.71
C SER A 70 -7.79 -7.57 19.05
N SER A 71 -8.77 -6.66 19.07
CA SER A 71 -9.50 -6.25 20.28
C SER A 71 -10.62 -7.22 20.70
N ILE A 72 -11.10 -8.08 19.80
CA ILE A 72 -12.20 -9.01 20.08
C ILE A 72 -11.62 -10.24 20.80
N ALA A 73 -11.85 -10.32 22.12
CA ALA A 73 -11.34 -11.40 22.96
C ALA A 73 -11.96 -12.78 22.69
N GLN A 74 -13.15 -12.84 22.08
CA GLN A 74 -13.89 -14.08 21.80
C GLN A 74 -14.02 -14.30 20.30
N GLY A 75 -13.16 -15.17 19.76
CA GLY A 75 -13.15 -15.59 18.37
C GLY A 75 -11.86 -16.37 18.09
N PRO A 76 -11.80 -17.18 17.02
CA PRO A 76 -10.52 -17.72 16.59
C PRO A 76 -9.60 -16.52 16.37
N GLN A 77 -8.52 -16.42 17.14
CA GLN A 77 -7.46 -15.45 16.87
C GLN A 77 -7.04 -15.73 15.43
N TRP A 78 -7.49 -14.90 14.49
CA TRP A 78 -7.04 -15.06 13.12
C TRP A 78 -5.53 -15.04 13.18
N GLY A 79 -4.88 -15.94 12.43
CA GLY A 79 -3.44 -16.21 12.49
C GLY A 79 -2.57 -15.03 12.03
N TRP A 80 -2.97 -13.81 12.32
CA TRP A 80 -2.30 -12.53 12.23
C TRP A 80 -1.79 -12.04 13.61
N PHE A 81 -2.36 -12.57 14.71
CA PHE A 81 -2.02 -12.15 16.09
C PHE A 81 -1.55 -13.30 17.00
N ASP A 82 -1.63 -14.54 16.53
CA ASP A 82 -1.11 -15.71 17.27
C ASP A 82 0.40 -15.87 17.05
N ILE A 83 1.17 -14.98 17.68
CA ILE A 83 2.64 -14.95 17.59
C ILE A 83 3.24 -16.21 18.23
N GLN A 84 2.54 -16.83 19.20
CA GLN A 84 3.01 -18.04 19.87
C GLN A 84 3.10 -19.21 18.89
N LEU A 85 2.10 -19.38 18.02
CA LEU A 85 2.12 -20.43 17.01
C LEU A 85 2.90 -20.06 15.75
N TYR A 86 3.01 -18.76 15.44
CA TYR A 86 3.58 -18.28 14.17
C TYR A 86 4.50 -17.08 14.38
N PRO A 87 5.77 -17.29 14.77
CA PRO A 87 6.71 -16.20 15.09
C PRO A 87 6.97 -15.22 13.94
N TRP A 88 6.84 -15.66 12.67
CA TRP A 88 6.98 -14.78 11.50
C TRP A 88 5.87 -13.72 11.41
N LEU A 89 4.76 -13.87 12.15
CA LEU A 89 3.76 -12.82 12.30
C LEU A 89 4.32 -11.61 13.03
N ALA A 90 5.22 -11.78 14.00
CA ALA A 90 5.91 -10.65 14.63
C ALA A 90 6.74 -9.86 13.61
N LEU A 91 7.46 -10.57 12.72
CA LEU A 91 8.18 -9.94 11.62
C LEU A 91 7.23 -9.17 10.69
N LYS A 92 6.05 -9.73 10.40
CA LYS A 92 5.03 -9.06 9.59
C LYS A 92 4.49 -7.80 10.27
N GLN A 93 4.25 -7.82 11.59
CA GLN A 93 3.82 -6.63 12.32
C GLN A 93 4.91 -5.54 12.33
N LEU A 94 6.18 -5.93 12.53
CA LEU A 94 7.31 -5.02 12.41
C LEU A 94 7.40 -4.42 11.00
N LEU A 95 7.27 -5.26 9.97
CA LEU A 95 7.24 -4.84 8.56
C LEU A 95 6.09 -3.85 8.31
N PHE A 96 4.92 -4.09 8.90
CA PHE A 96 3.78 -3.20 8.80
C PHE A 96 4.06 -1.82 9.41
N VAL A 97 4.69 -1.76 10.59
CA VAL A 97 5.13 -0.49 11.20
C VAL A 97 6.10 0.25 10.28
N ILE A 98 7.07 -0.45 9.69
CA ILE A 98 8.00 0.14 8.71
C ILE A 98 7.23 0.70 7.50
N ILE A 99 6.28 -0.06 6.95
CA ILE A 99 5.41 0.38 5.86
C ILE A 99 4.68 1.68 6.22
N LEU A 100 4.12 1.80 7.42
CA LEU A 100 3.42 3.03 7.85
C LEU A 100 4.34 4.25 7.83
N VAL A 101 5.59 4.11 8.29
CA VAL A 101 6.59 5.20 8.24
C VAL A 101 6.85 5.61 6.79
N PHE A 102 7.06 4.64 5.90
CA PHE A 102 7.28 4.93 4.48
C PHE A 102 6.07 5.57 3.81
N ILE A 103 4.84 5.19 4.18
CA ILE A 103 3.61 5.82 3.68
C ILE A 103 3.58 7.30 4.04
N VAL A 104 3.89 7.67 5.29
CA VAL A 104 3.90 9.08 5.71
C VAL A 104 4.91 9.88 4.87
N ILE A 105 6.10 9.32 4.65
CA ILE A 105 7.13 9.95 3.81
C ILE A 105 6.66 10.10 2.36
N ASP A 106 6.06 9.04 1.78
CA ASP A 106 5.56 9.03 0.40
C ASP A 106 4.42 10.04 0.20
N LEU A 107 3.47 10.13 1.14
CA LEU A 107 2.37 11.08 1.10
C LEU A 107 2.86 12.53 1.12
N ASN A 108 3.84 12.84 1.97
CA ASN A 108 4.43 14.18 2.04
C ASN A 108 5.15 14.55 0.73
N ARG A 109 5.92 13.63 0.16
CA ARG A 109 6.61 13.85 -1.12
C ARG A 109 5.65 13.99 -2.29
N SER A 110 4.60 13.16 -2.32
CA SER A 110 3.56 13.23 -3.35
C SER A 110 2.77 14.54 -3.27
N LYS A 111 2.49 15.04 -2.06
CA LYS A 111 1.89 16.36 -1.85
C LYS A 111 2.78 17.49 -2.39
N GLU A 112 4.06 17.46 -2.05
CA GLU A 112 5.03 18.47 -2.51
C GLU A 112 5.19 18.46 -4.04
N LEU A 113 5.30 17.26 -4.64
CA LEU A 113 5.39 17.11 -6.10
C LEU A 113 4.15 17.69 -6.80
N ASN A 114 2.95 17.34 -6.35
CA ASN A 114 1.72 17.85 -6.95
C ASN A 114 1.61 19.37 -6.83
N LYS A 115 2.03 19.95 -5.71
CA LYS A 115 2.01 21.41 -5.51
C LYS A 115 2.91 22.13 -6.52
N ARG A 116 4.11 21.60 -6.75
CA ARG A 116 5.07 22.16 -7.72
C ARG A 116 4.64 21.97 -9.17
N LEU A 117 4.02 20.83 -9.49
CA LEU A 117 3.45 20.60 -10.83
C LEU A 117 2.32 21.59 -11.13
N GLN A 118 1.47 21.90 -10.15
CA GLN A 118 0.39 22.88 -10.30
C GLN A 118 0.90 24.33 -10.39
N ALA A 119 2.00 24.64 -9.69
CA ALA A 119 2.66 25.94 -9.78
C ALA A 119 3.40 26.16 -11.13
N GLY A 120 3.58 25.11 -11.93
CA GLY A 120 4.37 25.17 -13.16
C GLY A 120 5.88 25.23 -12.91
N ASP A 121 6.34 24.90 -11.69
CA ASP A 121 7.76 24.94 -11.31
C ASP A 121 8.60 23.94 -12.11
N PHE A 122 7.97 22.90 -12.66
CA PHE A 122 8.60 21.84 -13.44
C PHE A 122 7.83 21.62 -14.73
N VAL A 123 8.57 21.45 -15.84
CA VAL A 123 7.97 21.11 -17.14
C VAL A 123 8.72 19.94 -17.77
N GLY A 124 7.96 18.95 -18.26
CA GLY A 124 8.47 17.84 -19.05
C GLY A 124 9.52 17.00 -18.32
N LYS A 125 10.79 17.11 -18.74
CA LYS A 125 11.88 16.23 -18.25
C LYS A 125 12.12 16.38 -16.74
N GLN A 126 12.04 17.60 -16.22
CA GLN A 126 12.26 17.86 -14.79
C GLN A 126 11.16 17.24 -13.92
N SER A 127 9.90 17.28 -14.39
CA SER A 127 8.76 16.63 -13.75
C SER A 127 8.98 15.13 -13.63
N VAL A 128 9.44 14.49 -14.71
CA VAL A 128 9.71 13.04 -14.74
C VAL A 128 10.84 12.65 -13.78
N GLU A 129 11.90 13.46 -13.68
CA GLU A 129 13.01 13.17 -12.77
C GLU A 129 12.58 13.24 -11.30
N LYS A 130 11.85 14.29 -10.93
CA LYS A 130 11.30 14.44 -9.57
C LYS A 130 10.25 13.37 -9.26
N TRP A 131 9.39 13.06 -10.22
CA TRP A 131 8.44 11.95 -10.12
C TRP A 131 9.15 10.61 -9.93
N SER A 132 10.18 10.30 -10.72
CA SER A 132 10.89 9.01 -10.62
C SER A 132 11.49 8.80 -9.23
N ALA A 133 12.03 9.86 -8.62
CA ALA A 133 12.54 9.80 -7.25
C ALA A 133 11.44 9.49 -6.23
N ALA A 134 10.26 10.09 -6.35
CA ALA A 134 9.11 9.79 -5.49
C ALA A 134 8.55 8.39 -5.76
N TYR A 135 8.41 8.02 -7.03
CA TYR A 135 7.86 6.75 -7.49
C TYR A 135 8.62 5.53 -6.96
N ARG A 136 9.95 5.61 -6.85
CA ARG A 136 10.76 4.53 -6.25
C ARG A 136 10.34 4.21 -4.81
N TYR A 137 9.96 5.22 -4.03
CA TYR A 137 9.49 5.03 -2.66
C TYR A 137 8.10 4.39 -2.64
N THR A 138 7.21 4.85 -3.52
CA THR A 138 5.89 4.25 -3.70
C THR A 138 5.98 2.77 -4.06
N VAL A 139 6.86 2.42 -5.02
CA VAL A 139 7.11 1.03 -5.41
C VAL A 139 7.70 0.22 -4.25
N ALA A 140 8.64 0.78 -3.48
CA ALA A 140 9.19 0.12 -2.31
C ALA A 140 8.09 -0.20 -1.27
N VAL A 141 7.21 0.77 -0.96
CA VAL A 141 6.04 0.55 -0.10
C VAL A 141 5.20 -0.60 -0.61
N TYR A 142 4.86 -0.61 -1.90
CA TYR A 142 4.04 -1.67 -2.47
C TYR A 142 4.70 -3.05 -2.44
N ILE A 143 6.01 -3.13 -2.70
CA ILE A 143 6.76 -4.39 -2.57
C ILE A 143 6.69 -4.90 -1.12
N LEU A 144 6.89 -4.03 -0.14
CA LEU A 144 6.78 -4.39 1.27
C LEU A 144 5.36 -4.85 1.63
N VAL A 145 4.32 -4.22 1.07
CA VAL A 145 2.91 -4.64 1.23
C VAL A 145 2.67 -6.03 0.62
N VAL A 146 3.22 -6.31 -0.56
CA VAL A 146 3.14 -7.64 -1.18
C VAL A 146 3.83 -8.68 -0.30
N ILE A 147 5.05 -8.40 0.18
CA ILE A 147 5.76 -9.29 1.11
C ILE A 147 4.95 -9.53 2.38
N SER A 148 4.40 -8.46 2.99
CA SER A 148 3.55 -8.56 4.18
C SER A 148 2.28 -9.39 3.92
N THR A 149 1.67 -9.22 2.75
CA THR A 149 0.51 -10.02 2.32
C THR A 149 0.89 -11.49 2.17
N LEU A 150 2.00 -11.79 1.50
CA LEU A 150 2.48 -13.16 1.32
C LEU A 150 2.82 -13.81 2.67
N LEU A 151 3.45 -13.10 3.60
CA LEU A 151 3.69 -13.58 4.97
C LEU A 151 2.39 -13.87 5.72
N GLY A 152 1.32 -13.10 5.44
CA GLY A 152 -0.02 -13.37 5.96
C GLY A 152 -0.71 -14.57 5.34
N TRP A 153 -0.47 -14.79 4.04
CA TRP A 153 -1.00 -15.95 3.32
C TRP A 153 -0.27 -17.22 3.71
N TYR A 154 1.05 -17.15 3.91
CA TYR A 154 1.93 -18.23 4.36
C TYR A 154 1.71 -18.56 5.84
N LYS A 155 0.44 -18.77 6.21
CA LYS A 155 0.11 -19.73 7.25
C LYS A 155 0.38 -21.10 6.62
N PRO A 156 1.09 -22.04 7.27
CA PRO A 156 1.08 -23.41 6.76
C PRO A 156 -0.40 -23.79 6.64
N GLY A 157 -0.77 -24.24 5.45
CA GLY A 157 -1.88 -25.15 5.33
C GLY A 157 -1.54 -26.36 6.18
N LEU A 158 -1.81 -26.30 7.49
CA LEU A 158 -2.27 -27.47 8.21
C LEU A 158 -3.63 -27.80 7.60
N THR A 159 -3.54 -28.47 6.46
CA THR A 159 -4.41 -29.57 6.11
C THR A 159 -4.73 -30.40 7.37
N THR A 160 -6.03 -30.61 7.57
CA THR A 160 -6.67 -31.82 8.11
C THR A 160 -6.58 -32.14 9.63
N PHE A 161 -7.80 -32.30 10.18
CA PHE A 161 -8.25 -32.97 11.41
C PHE A 161 -8.42 -32.13 12.69
N GLY A 162 -9.71 -31.95 13.00
CA GLY A 162 -10.35 -31.41 14.19
C GLY A 162 -11.82 -31.28 13.89
#